data_AF-A0AAV5TJL3-F1
#
_entry.id   AF-A0AAV5TJL3-F1
#
_cell.length_a   1.000
_cell.length_b   1.000
_cell.length_c   1.000
_cell.angle_alpha   90.00
_cell.angle_beta   90.00
_cell.angle_gamma   90.00
#
_symmetry.space_group_name_H-M   'P 1'
#
loop_
_entity.id
_entity.type
_entity.pdbx_description
1 polymer ?
#
loop_
_entity_poly.entity_id
_entity_poly.type
_entity_poly.pdbx_seq_one_letter_code
_entity_poly.pdbx_strand_id
1 'polypeptide(L)'
;NKHWREMQESPEDRACCLSRLLFCWLIPPLFRGSRSPLTEEDVLPIRRKWRSAYLERRWAEEWARSRENCEKRNAARRLRGEYDDAEESNDELPSFIIPLLRMFRWKMFSVTGMRFIGDIVTFANPIMRRLLIDFVGDSDSPLSYGVIIAIGMFALSELRSLLFNHFDAVMQTTAVQVQSVLTNEVYSKVMRLSASTRNNLTVGAIVNLMAIDIEKICQVMPVTQHYWSCPLQLAIGMGMLWWTIGPSAIAGIAVLLLMVPVNYLSSVLVKNWQVEQMKVKDERTKVCNVVLNGIKLIKLYGWEEAFEEKINALREQEVRSLRRIALLGRIVDALNAAAPFVVAVASFSIFVLSDDQNLLTPQVAFVCITIFNLIR
;
A
#
# COMPACT_ATOMS: atom_id res chain seq x y z
N ASN A 1 40.81 -8.96 14.30
CA ASN A 1 39.61 -8.59 15.10
C ASN A 1 38.77 -7.42 14.55
N LYS A 2 39.34 -6.53 13.72
CA LYS A 2 38.58 -5.44 13.05
C LYS A 2 37.76 -5.93 11.84
N HIS A 3 38.33 -6.84 11.04
CA HIS A 3 37.69 -7.42 9.85
C HIS A 3 36.39 -8.22 10.15
N TRP A 4 36.36 -8.98 11.25
CA TRP A 4 35.15 -9.71 11.69
C TRP A 4 34.04 -8.79 12.19
N ARG A 5 34.38 -7.69 12.88
CA ARG A 5 33.42 -6.62 13.19
C ARG A 5 32.96 -5.93 11.91
N GLU A 6 33.86 -5.81 10.92
CA GLU A 6 33.55 -5.19 9.65
C GLU A 6 32.49 -5.96 8.85
N MET A 7 32.51 -7.29 8.90
CA MET A 7 31.50 -8.18 8.31
C MET A 7 30.16 -8.22 9.05
N GLN A 8 30.10 -7.80 10.32
CA GLN A 8 28.88 -7.89 11.14
C GLN A 8 27.99 -6.63 11.13
N GLU A 9 28.49 -5.49 10.65
CA GLU A 9 27.72 -4.24 10.63
C GLU A 9 27.20 -3.94 9.23
N SER A 10 25.97 -3.43 9.19
CA SER A 10 25.30 -3.10 7.94
C SER A 10 26.06 -1.98 7.21
N PRO A 11 26.25 -2.07 5.88
CA PRO A 11 26.78 -0.96 5.08
C PRO A 11 25.98 0.33 5.26
N GLU A 12 24.69 0.20 5.56
CA GLU A 12 23.79 1.31 5.82
C GLU A 12 24.12 2.07 7.13
N ASP A 13 24.75 1.40 8.11
CA ASP A 13 25.19 2.03 9.37
C ASP A 13 26.50 2.81 9.19
N ARG A 14 27.33 2.39 8.23
CA ARG A 14 28.60 3.06 7.87
C ARG A 14 28.43 4.19 6.86
N ALA A 15 27.34 4.17 6.12
CA ALA A 15 27.08 5.15 5.07
C ALA A 15 26.97 6.58 5.64
N CYS A 16 27.62 7.53 4.95
CA CYS A 16 27.45 8.95 5.21
C CYS A 16 25.98 9.37 4.97
N CYS A 17 25.58 10.54 5.49
CA CYS A 17 24.20 11.00 5.37
C CYS A 17 23.71 11.07 3.92
N LEU A 18 24.57 11.50 2.98
CA LEU A 18 24.23 11.55 1.56
C LEU A 18 24.05 10.15 0.94
N SER A 19 24.92 9.20 1.30
CA SER A 19 24.82 7.81 0.83
C SER A 19 23.57 7.12 1.38
N ARG A 20 23.16 7.45 2.61
CA ARG A 20 21.86 7.00 3.17
C ARG A 20 20.68 7.63 2.45
N LEU A 21 20.77 8.92 2.13
CA LEU A 21 19.73 9.65 1.41
C LEU A 21 19.52 9.07 0.00
N LEU A 22 20.60 8.88 -0.75
CA LEU A 22 20.51 8.42 -2.14
C LEU A 22 20.56 6.89 -2.29
N PHE A 23 20.49 6.15 -1.18
CA PHE A 23 20.65 4.69 -1.14
C PHE A 23 21.91 4.16 -1.85
N CYS A 24 22.98 4.97 -1.92
CA CYS A 24 24.20 4.63 -2.66
C CYS A 24 24.92 3.40 -2.11
N TRP A 25 24.73 3.08 -0.83
CA TRP A 25 25.26 1.87 -0.19
C TRP A 25 24.73 0.57 -0.82
N LEU A 26 23.62 0.63 -1.57
CA LEU A 26 23.04 -0.51 -2.28
C LEU A 26 23.65 -0.69 -3.69
N ILE A 27 24.36 0.30 -4.23
CA ILE A 27 24.95 0.21 -5.59
C ILE A 27 25.97 -0.95 -5.70
N PRO A 28 26.92 -1.14 -4.76
CA PRO A 28 27.88 -2.24 -4.85
C PRO A 28 27.27 -3.65 -4.92
N PRO A 29 26.33 -4.06 -4.04
CA PRO A 29 25.72 -5.39 -4.13
C PRO A 29 24.84 -5.55 -5.39
N LEU A 30 24.15 -4.50 -5.84
CA LEU A 30 23.38 -4.54 -7.09
C LEU A 30 24.29 -4.79 -8.31
N PHE A 31 25.44 -4.12 -8.35
CA PHE A 31 26.41 -4.32 -9.43
C PHE A 31 27.11 -5.68 -9.37
N ARG A 32 27.23 -6.29 -8.18
CA ARG A 32 27.68 -7.67 -8.05
C ARG A 32 26.63 -8.63 -8.60
N GLY A 33 25.37 -8.43 -8.24
CA GLY A 33 24.23 -9.24 -8.70
C GLY A 33 24.00 -9.18 -10.21
N SER A 34 24.43 -8.11 -10.88
CA SER A 34 24.37 -8.03 -12.35
C SER A 34 25.47 -8.86 -13.04
N ARG A 35 26.56 -9.18 -12.34
CA ARG A 35 27.69 -9.96 -12.88
C ARG A 35 27.65 -11.43 -12.49
N SER A 36 27.16 -11.73 -11.29
CA SER A 36 27.08 -13.08 -10.75
C SER A 36 25.77 -13.27 -9.99
N PRO A 37 25.16 -14.47 -10.03
CA PRO A 37 23.97 -14.75 -9.22
C PRO A 37 24.32 -14.59 -7.73
N LEU A 38 23.48 -13.85 -7.01
CA LEU A 38 23.64 -13.62 -5.58
C LEU A 38 23.33 -14.89 -4.79
N THR A 39 24.17 -15.18 -3.79
CA THR A 39 23.99 -16.29 -2.84
C THR A 39 23.58 -15.78 -1.46
N GLU A 40 23.21 -16.68 -0.54
CA GLU A 40 22.86 -16.30 0.85
C GLU A 40 24.01 -15.59 1.56
N GLU A 41 25.26 -15.92 1.23
CA GLU A 41 26.46 -15.27 1.78
C GLU A 41 26.64 -13.81 1.31
N ASP A 42 26.03 -13.43 0.17
CA ASP A 42 26.06 -12.06 -0.34
C ASP A 42 25.03 -11.14 0.33
N VAL A 43 24.11 -11.70 1.14
CA VAL A 43 23.07 -10.93 1.82
C VAL A 43 23.70 -10.03 2.88
N LEU A 44 23.41 -8.74 2.78
CA LEU A 44 23.98 -7.75 3.68
C LEU A 44 23.49 -7.94 5.12
N PRO A 45 24.38 -7.76 6.13
CA PRO A 45 24.00 -7.87 7.52
C PRO A 45 22.97 -6.79 7.89
N ILE A 46 21.95 -7.22 8.63
CA ILE A 46 20.85 -6.36 9.08
C ILE A 46 21.34 -5.44 10.20
N ARG A 47 20.87 -4.18 10.17
CA ARG A 47 21.11 -3.18 11.23
C ARG A 47 20.75 -3.72 12.60
N ARG A 48 21.56 -3.39 13.61
CA ARG A 48 21.37 -3.90 14.99
C ARG A 48 19.98 -3.60 15.57
N LYS A 49 19.45 -2.39 15.31
CA LYS A 49 18.11 -1.96 15.77
C LYS A 49 16.96 -2.69 15.07
N TRP A 50 17.22 -3.44 14.01
CA TRP A 50 16.21 -4.16 13.22
C TRP A 50 16.26 -5.66 13.45
N ARG A 51 17.22 -6.15 14.26
CA ARG A 51 17.31 -7.57 14.61
C ARG A 51 16.16 -7.97 15.54
N SER A 52 15.68 -9.21 15.39
CA SER A 52 14.57 -9.77 16.18
C SER A 52 14.77 -9.58 17.68
N ALA A 53 15.95 -9.88 18.21
CA ALA A 53 16.25 -9.74 19.64
C ALA A 53 16.03 -8.32 20.19
N TYR A 54 16.35 -7.29 19.41
CA TYR A 54 16.10 -5.90 19.83
C TYR A 54 14.61 -5.54 19.74
N LEU A 55 13.95 -5.96 18.65
CA LEU A 55 12.54 -5.71 18.43
C LEU A 55 11.65 -6.43 19.46
N GLU A 56 11.99 -7.68 19.79
CA GLU A 56 11.30 -8.51 20.78
C GLU A 56 11.38 -7.91 22.18
N ARG A 57 12.57 -7.44 22.60
CA ARG A 57 12.72 -6.76 23.89
C ARG A 57 11.81 -5.53 23.98
N ARG A 58 11.81 -4.70 22.93
CA ARG A 58 10.98 -3.49 22.88
C ARG A 58 9.48 -3.81 22.83
N TRP A 59 9.12 -4.88 22.12
CA TRP A 59 7.75 -5.38 22.07
C TRP A 59 7.30 -5.88 23.44
N ALA A 60 8.12 -6.67 24.14
CA ALA A 60 7.79 -7.20 25.46
C ALA A 60 7.49 -6.09 26.48
N GLU A 61 8.25 -4.99 26.45
CA GLU A 61 8.01 -3.81 27.28
C GLU A 61 6.65 -3.15 26.98
N GLU A 62 6.32 -2.92 25.70
CA GLU A 62 5.05 -2.29 25.33
C GLU A 62 3.85 -3.23 25.47
N TRP A 63 4.03 -4.53 25.25
CA TRP A 63 3.02 -5.57 25.44
C TRP A 63 2.67 -5.75 26.91
N ALA A 64 3.66 -5.75 27.80
CA ALA A 64 3.44 -5.77 29.24
C ALA A 64 2.58 -4.59 29.71
N ARG A 65 2.89 -3.37 29.24
CA ARG A 65 2.05 -2.18 29.53
C ARG A 65 0.63 -2.31 28.99
N SER A 66 0.45 -2.90 27.80
CA SER A 66 -0.88 -3.12 27.22
C SER A 66 -1.71 -4.09 28.06
N ARG A 67 -1.08 -5.19 28.52
CA ARG A 67 -1.72 -6.18 29.40
C ARG A 67 -2.12 -5.57 30.74
N GLU A 68 -1.22 -4.85 31.39
CA GLU A 68 -1.49 -4.19 32.67
C GLU A 68 -2.66 -3.20 32.57
N ASN A 69 -2.72 -2.41 31.49
CA ASN A 69 -3.83 -1.49 31.26
C ASN A 69 -5.16 -2.21 31.00
N CYS A 70 -5.12 -3.38 30.33
CA CYS A 70 -6.30 -4.19 30.07
C CYS A 70 -6.83 -4.82 31.37
N GLU A 71 -5.93 -5.36 32.20
CA GLU A 71 -6.26 -5.91 33.51
C GLU A 71 -6.90 -4.85 34.42
N LYS A 72 -6.37 -3.62 34.44
CA LYS A 72 -6.97 -2.49 35.16
C LYS A 72 -8.38 -2.15 34.66
N ARG A 73 -8.61 -2.19 33.34
CA ARG A 73 -9.94 -1.96 32.75
C ARG A 73 -10.94 -3.04 33.14
N ASN A 74 -10.54 -4.31 33.05
CA ASN A 74 -11.39 -5.45 33.43
C ASN A 74 -11.70 -5.42 34.92
N ALA A 75 -10.70 -5.13 35.78
CA ALA A 75 -10.92 -4.95 37.22
C ALA A 75 -11.90 -3.82 37.53
N ALA A 76 -11.80 -2.68 36.83
CA ALA A 76 -12.73 -1.56 37.00
C ALA A 76 -14.17 -1.90 36.53
N ARG A 77 -14.35 -2.76 35.52
CA ARG A 77 -15.67 -3.23 35.07
C ARG A 77 -16.30 -4.19 36.07
N ARG A 78 -15.52 -5.13 36.60
CA ARG A 78 -15.97 -6.03 37.68
C ARG A 78 -16.48 -5.25 38.89
N LEU A 79 -15.81 -4.14 39.24
CA LEU A 79 -16.25 -3.25 40.32
C LEU A 79 -17.52 -2.44 40.01
N ARG A 80 -17.87 -2.20 38.73
CA ARG A 80 -19.09 -1.47 38.34
C ARG A 80 -20.35 -2.34 38.29
N GLY A 81 -20.23 -3.66 38.52
CA GLY A 81 -21.36 -4.57 38.44
C GLY A 81 -21.92 -4.76 37.02
N GLU A 82 -21.12 -4.48 35.99
CA GLU A 82 -21.46 -4.73 34.57
C GLU A 82 -21.32 -6.22 34.17
N TYR A 83 -21.23 -7.13 35.14
CA TYR A 83 -21.13 -8.57 34.91
C TYR A 83 -22.51 -9.19 35.07
N ASP A 84 -23.07 -9.72 33.98
CA ASP A 84 -24.12 -10.73 34.09
C ASP A 84 -23.49 -11.99 34.69
N ASP A 85 -24.06 -12.51 35.79
CA ASP A 85 -23.56 -13.64 36.60
C ASP A 85 -23.41 -14.98 35.84
N ALA A 86 -23.61 -15.00 34.51
CA ALA A 86 -23.65 -16.22 33.69
C ALA A 86 -22.37 -16.53 32.90
N GLU A 87 -21.41 -15.61 32.72
CA GLU A 87 -20.20 -15.88 31.92
C GLU A 87 -18.92 -15.27 32.52
N GLU A 88 -18.10 -16.10 33.18
CA GLU A 88 -16.72 -15.79 33.59
C GLU A 88 -15.79 -15.38 32.42
N SER A 89 -16.24 -15.51 31.16
CA SER A 89 -15.44 -15.34 29.93
C SER A 89 -15.49 -13.95 29.26
N ASN A 90 -16.19 -12.95 29.81
CA ASN A 90 -16.35 -11.64 29.17
C ASN A 90 -15.24 -10.60 29.46
N ASP A 91 -14.09 -11.03 29.98
CA ASP A 91 -12.93 -10.16 30.09
C ASP A 91 -12.46 -9.68 28.70
N GLU A 92 -12.29 -8.36 28.53
CA GLU A 92 -11.73 -7.84 27.29
C GLU A 92 -10.29 -8.31 27.11
N LEU A 93 -9.97 -8.72 25.88
CA LEU A 93 -8.62 -9.07 25.48
C LEU A 93 -7.80 -7.81 25.18
N PRO A 94 -6.49 -7.80 25.52
CA PRO A 94 -5.62 -6.67 25.19
C PRO A 94 -5.45 -6.55 23.68
N SER A 95 -5.65 -5.35 23.14
CA SER A 95 -5.38 -5.06 21.72
C SER A 95 -3.88 -5.12 21.44
N PHE A 96 -3.49 -5.81 20.37
CA PHE A 96 -2.11 -5.85 19.87
C PHE A 96 -1.76 -4.66 18.97
N ILE A 97 -2.75 -3.93 18.44
CA ILE A 97 -2.54 -2.80 17.52
C ILE A 97 -1.98 -1.58 18.26
N ILE A 98 -2.55 -1.26 19.42
CA ILE A 98 -2.11 -0.13 20.25
C ILE A 98 -0.63 -0.21 20.66
N PRO A 99 -0.12 -1.33 21.22
CA PRO A 99 1.29 -1.45 21.57
C PRO A 99 2.19 -1.41 20.34
N LEU A 100 1.74 -1.93 19.19
CA LEU A 100 2.48 -1.86 17.94
C LEU A 100 2.63 -0.41 17.44
N LEU A 101 1.54 0.37 17.44
CA LEU A 101 1.58 1.79 17.11
C LEU A 101 2.48 2.58 18.08
N ARG A 102 2.41 2.27 19.38
CA ARG A 102 3.25 2.92 20.40
C ARG A 102 4.72 2.57 20.24
N MET A 103 5.05 1.33 19.87
CA MET A 103 6.40 0.88 19.57
C MET A 103 7.00 1.69 18.43
N PHE A 104 6.26 1.93 17.35
CA PHE A 104 6.77 2.66 16.18
C PHE A 104 6.41 4.16 16.13
N ARG A 105 5.77 4.72 17.16
CA ARG A 105 5.19 6.07 17.15
C ARG A 105 6.08 7.19 16.61
N TRP A 106 7.35 7.23 17.02
CA TRP A 106 8.28 8.27 16.59
C TRP A 106 8.67 8.13 15.12
N LYS A 107 8.81 6.88 14.66
CA LYS A 107 9.08 6.60 13.26
C LYS A 107 7.84 6.94 12.42
N MET A 108 6.66 6.53 12.86
CA MET A 108 5.40 6.85 12.18
C MET A 108 5.18 8.36 12.10
N PHE A 109 5.39 9.09 13.19
CA PHE A 109 5.26 10.55 13.22
C PHE A 109 6.22 11.24 12.23
N SER A 110 7.49 10.82 12.20
CA SER A 110 8.47 11.37 11.25
C SER A 110 8.07 11.08 9.80
N VAL A 111 7.57 9.88 9.50
CA VAL A 111 7.14 9.47 8.16
C VAL A 111 5.87 10.22 7.74
N THR A 112 4.93 10.43 8.65
CA THR A 112 3.74 11.27 8.42
C THR A 112 4.13 12.70 8.08
N GLY A 113 5.10 13.29 8.79
CA GLY A 113 5.64 14.60 8.47
C GLY A 113 6.30 14.67 7.09
N MET A 114 7.13 13.67 6.75
CA MET A 114 7.74 13.58 5.41
C MET A 114 6.68 13.46 4.30
N ARG A 115 5.64 12.66 4.52
CA ARG A 115 4.52 12.52 3.58
C ARG A 115 3.77 13.84 3.40
N PHE A 116 3.45 14.52 4.50
CA PHE A 116 2.74 15.80 4.47
C PHE A 116 3.52 16.87 3.68
N ILE A 117 4.83 16.98 3.93
CA ILE A 117 5.69 17.90 3.17
C ILE A 117 5.76 17.48 1.71
N GLY A 118 5.89 16.17 1.43
CA GLY A 118 5.89 15.64 0.07
C GLY A 118 4.59 15.98 -0.69
N ASP A 119 3.45 15.88 -0.03
CA ASP A 119 2.14 16.23 -0.60
C ASP A 119 2.09 17.74 -0.93
N ILE A 120 2.53 18.60 -0.01
CA ILE A 120 2.62 20.07 -0.27
C ILE A 120 3.54 20.38 -1.45
N VAL A 121 4.74 19.78 -1.49
CA VAL A 121 5.70 19.97 -2.59
C VAL A 121 5.12 19.48 -3.93
N THR A 122 4.31 18.42 -3.91
CA THR A 122 3.63 17.91 -5.11
C THR A 122 2.68 18.97 -5.69
N PHE A 123 1.92 19.64 -4.84
CA PHE A 123 0.99 20.71 -5.25
C PHE A 123 1.65 22.08 -5.49
N ALA A 124 2.92 22.26 -5.12
CA ALA A 124 3.69 23.44 -5.56
C ALA A 124 3.98 23.43 -7.07
N ASN A 125 3.96 22.25 -7.71
CA ASN A 125 4.29 22.10 -9.13
C ASN A 125 3.30 22.83 -10.07
N PRO A 126 1.96 22.70 -9.93
CA PRO A 126 0.99 23.52 -10.66
C PRO A 126 1.22 25.03 -10.56
N ILE A 127 1.60 25.54 -9.37
CA ILE A 127 1.89 26.96 -9.17
C ILE A 127 3.12 27.38 -9.99
N MET A 128 4.19 26.56 -9.95
CA MET A 128 5.38 26.84 -10.75
C MET A 128 5.12 26.78 -12.26
N ARG A 129 4.25 25.85 -12.71
CA ARG A 129 3.81 25.79 -14.12
C ARG A 129 3.05 27.06 -14.52
N ARG A 130 2.19 27.57 -13.64
CA ARG A 130 1.47 28.83 -13.86
C ARG A 130 2.45 29.98 -14.11
N LEU A 131 3.42 30.17 -13.21
CA LEU A 131 4.44 31.21 -13.31
C LEU A 131 5.30 31.08 -14.57
N LEU A 132 5.63 29.86 -14.98
CA LEU A 132 6.38 29.61 -16.21
C LEU A 132 5.59 30.04 -17.45
N ILE A 133 4.29 29.74 -17.51
CA ILE A 133 3.45 30.14 -18.65
C ILE A 133 3.28 31.66 -18.69
N ASP A 134 3.14 32.31 -17.52
CA ASP A 134 3.07 33.77 -17.42
C ASP A 134 4.36 34.43 -17.92
N PHE A 135 5.51 33.88 -17.53
CA PHE A 135 6.81 34.34 -18.04
C PHE A 135 6.92 34.20 -19.57
N VAL A 136 6.45 33.09 -20.14
CA VAL A 136 6.51 32.89 -21.60
C VAL A 136 5.54 33.83 -22.34
N GLY A 137 4.44 34.23 -21.70
CA GLY A 137 3.48 35.17 -22.26
C GLY A 137 3.93 36.64 -22.21
N ASP A 138 4.86 36.99 -21.32
CA ASP A 138 5.35 38.35 -21.13
C ASP A 138 6.68 38.58 -21.88
N SER A 139 6.65 39.49 -22.86
CA SER A 139 7.81 39.76 -23.73
C SER A 139 8.89 40.64 -23.07
N ASP A 140 8.55 41.34 -21.99
CA ASP A 140 9.46 42.27 -21.30
C ASP A 140 10.17 41.63 -20.09
N SER A 141 9.81 40.40 -19.75
CA SER A 141 10.36 39.70 -18.58
C SER A 141 11.82 39.26 -18.78
N PRO A 142 12.72 39.49 -17.82
CA PRO A 142 14.12 39.13 -17.95
C PRO A 142 14.32 37.61 -17.94
N LEU A 143 15.22 37.10 -18.80
CA LEU A 143 15.53 35.66 -18.91
C LEU A 143 15.93 35.03 -17.57
N SER A 144 16.59 35.78 -16.69
CA SER A 144 16.98 35.32 -15.35
C SER A 144 15.78 34.85 -14.52
N TYR A 145 14.61 35.49 -14.66
CA TYR A 145 13.39 35.10 -13.97
C TYR A 145 12.90 33.71 -14.42
N GLY A 146 12.84 33.47 -15.74
CA GLY A 146 12.48 32.17 -16.30
C GLY A 146 13.44 31.05 -15.90
N VAL A 147 14.76 31.33 -15.88
CA VAL A 147 15.78 30.36 -15.42
C VAL A 147 15.59 30.01 -13.94
N ILE A 148 15.28 30.99 -13.08
CA ILE A 148 15.01 30.74 -11.65
C ILE A 148 13.78 29.84 -11.48
N ILE A 149 12.70 30.08 -12.22
CA ILE A 149 11.50 29.23 -12.19
C ILE A 149 11.85 27.80 -12.61
N ALA A 150 12.59 27.63 -13.71
CA ALA A 150 12.98 26.31 -14.21
C ALA A 150 13.85 25.52 -13.20
N ILE A 151 14.85 26.19 -12.60
CA ILE A 151 15.68 25.59 -11.54
C ILE A 151 14.83 25.26 -10.31
N GLY A 152 13.89 26.14 -9.93
CA GLY A 152 12.94 25.89 -8.85
C GLY A 152 12.04 24.68 -9.10
N MET A 153 11.52 24.51 -10.32
CA MET A 153 10.74 23.35 -10.74
C MET A 153 11.57 22.05 -10.63
N PHE A 154 12.82 22.07 -11.10
CA PHE A 154 13.73 20.94 -10.98
C PHE A 154 13.97 20.59 -9.51
N ALA A 155 14.34 21.58 -8.68
CA ALA A 155 14.60 21.38 -7.26
C ALA A 155 13.38 20.83 -6.49
N LEU A 156 12.17 21.33 -6.78
CA LEU A 156 10.93 20.83 -6.19
C LEU A 156 10.63 19.39 -6.64
N SER A 157 10.86 19.06 -7.92
CA SER A 157 10.66 17.71 -8.43
C SER A 157 11.60 16.70 -7.78
N GLU A 158 12.87 17.04 -7.63
CA GLU A 158 13.87 16.18 -6.97
C GLU A 158 13.58 16.06 -5.47
N LEU A 159 13.22 17.16 -4.80
CA LEU A 159 12.82 17.13 -3.39
C LEU A 159 11.60 16.21 -3.18
N ARG A 160 10.59 16.32 -4.05
CA ARG A 160 9.42 15.43 -4.04
C ARG A 160 9.84 13.97 -4.18
N SER A 161 10.70 13.68 -5.17
CA SER A 161 11.20 12.33 -5.43
C SER A 161 11.92 11.77 -4.21
N LEU A 162 12.83 12.53 -3.60
CA LEU A 162 13.56 12.11 -2.41
C LEU A 162 12.64 11.83 -1.22
N LEU A 163 11.68 12.72 -0.95
CA LEU A 163 10.72 12.56 0.16
C LEU A 163 9.85 11.31 0.00
N PHE A 164 9.30 11.08 -1.20
CA PHE A 164 8.45 9.91 -1.48
C PHE A 164 9.24 8.60 -1.40
N ASN A 165 10.43 8.55 -2.02
CA ASN A 165 11.27 7.36 -1.96
C ASN A 165 11.69 7.01 -0.53
N HIS A 166 12.01 8.01 0.31
CA HIS A 166 12.32 7.78 1.72
C HIS A 166 11.10 7.32 2.52
N PHE A 167 9.97 7.98 2.30
CA PHE A 167 8.71 7.60 2.90
C PHE A 167 8.41 6.12 2.62
N ASP A 168 8.50 5.70 1.36
CA ASP A 168 8.25 4.31 0.95
C ASP A 168 9.27 3.35 1.56
N ALA A 169 10.57 3.67 1.49
CA ALA A 169 11.62 2.83 2.06
C ALA A 169 11.44 2.62 3.58
N VAL A 170 11.15 3.69 4.32
CA VAL A 170 10.95 3.61 5.77
C VAL A 170 9.66 2.85 6.11
N MET A 171 8.59 3.03 5.33
CA MET A 171 7.34 2.30 5.54
C MET A 171 7.48 0.82 5.26
N GLN A 172 8.09 0.44 4.13
CA GLN A 172 8.37 -0.95 3.79
C GLN A 172 9.26 -1.62 4.84
N THR A 173 10.32 -0.94 5.27
CA THR A 173 11.19 -1.44 6.35
C THR A 173 10.42 -1.63 7.66
N THR A 174 9.50 -0.72 7.99
CA THR A 174 8.68 -0.82 9.21
C THR A 174 7.68 -1.97 9.12
N ALA A 175 7.11 -2.22 7.94
CA ALA A 175 6.24 -3.36 7.68
C ALA A 175 6.96 -4.70 7.96
N VAL A 176 8.19 -4.87 7.44
CA VAL A 176 9.01 -6.05 7.70
C VAL A 176 9.38 -6.18 9.19
N GLN A 177 9.62 -5.07 9.89
CA GLN A 177 9.87 -5.08 11.34
C GLN A 177 8.64 -5.54 12.12
N VAL A 178 7.45 -5.08 11.73
CA VAL A 178 6.16 -5.51 12.29
C VAL A 178 5.97 -7.01 12.07
N GLN A 179 6.21 -7.51 10.86
CA GLN A 179 6.15 -8.94 10.54
C GLN A 179 7.10 -9.75 11.44
N SER A 180 8.34 -9.29 11.64
CA SER A 180 9.30 -9.95 12.52
C SER A 180 8.84 -10.00 13.97
N VAL A 181 8.29 -8.91 14.50
CA VAL A 181 7.75 -8.84 15.88
C VAL A 181 6.59 -9.83 16.05
N LEU A 182 5.61 -9.79 15.15
CA LEU A 182 4.41 -10.62 15.25
C LEU A 182 4.76 -12.11 15.09
N THR A 183 5.66 -12.44 14.17
CA THR A 183 6.09 -13.84 13.95
C THR A 183 6.81 -14.38 15.19
N ASN A 184 7.72 -13.59 15.79
CA ASN A 184 8.40 -13.99 17.02
C ASN A 184 7.42 -14.14 18.20
N GLU A 185 6.44 -13.24 18.33
CA GLU A 185 5.43 -13.34 19.39
C GLU A 185 4.55 -14.60 19.23
N VAL A 186 4.10 -14.90 18.01
CA VAL A 186 3.35 -16.13 17.73
C VAL A 186 4.19 -17.36 18.06
N TYR A 187 5.45 -17.39 17.63
CA TYR A 187 6.37 -18.49 17.92
C TYR A 187 6.61 -18.68 19.44
N SER A 188 6.91 -17.60 20.15
CA SER A 188 7.09 -17.57 21.61
C SER A 188 5.83 -18.01 22.35
N LYS A 189 4.65 -17.62 21.86
CA LYS A 189 3.36 -18.04 22.43
C LYS A 189 3.12 -19.53 22.22
N VAL A 190 3.34 -20.04 21.00
CA VAL A 190 3.17 -21.47 20.65
C VAL A 190 4.03 -22.36 21.53
N MET A 191 5.27 -21.96 21.81
CA MET A 191 6.18 -22.68 22.71
C MET A 191 5.72 -22.74 24.17
N ARG A 192 4.81 -21.83 24.58
CA ARG A 192 4.26 -21.75 25.95
C ARG A 192 2.82 -22.24 26.06
N LEU A 193 2.20 -22.71 24.97
CA LEU A 193 0.83 -23.23 24.99
C LEU A 193 0.77 -24.56 25.75
N SER A 194 -0.27 -24.72 26.58
CA SER A 194 -0.60 -25.99 27.24
C SER A 194 -0.96 -27.06 26.20
N ALA A 195 -0.82 -28.34 26.57
CA ALA A 195 -1.15 -29.45 25.69
C ALA A 195 -2.64 -29.46 25.28
N SER A 196 -3.55 -29.07 26.19
CA SER A 196 -4.99 -28.98 25.91
C SER A 196 -5.31 -27.92 24.84
N THR A 197 -4.75 -26.72 24.95
CA THR A 197 -4.94 -25.66 23.96
C THR A 197 -4.25 -25.97 22.63
N ARG A 198 -3.10 -26.65 22.67
CA ARG A 198 -2.37 -27.09 21.48
C ARG A 198 -3.13 -28.16 20.70
N ASN A 199 -3.85 -29.06 21.35
CA ASN A 199 -4.70 -30.04 20.68
C ASN A 199 -5.90 -29.40 19.97
N ASN A 200 -6.36 -28.23 20.43
CA ASN A 200 -7.43 -27.46 19.79
C ASN A 200 -6.94 -26.59 18.62
N LEU A 201 -5.62 -26.39 18.46
CA LEU A 201 -5.01 -25.58 17.41
C LEU A 201 -4.20 -26.49 16.47
N THR A 202 -4.67 -26.68 15.24
CA THR A 202 -3.91 -27.47 14.26
C THR A 202 -2.60 -26.76 13.91
N VAL A 203 -1.54 -27.54 13.66
CA VAL A 203 -0.25 -27.00 13.18
C VAL A 203 -0.46 -26.18 11.91
N GLY A 204 -1.36 -26.62 11.03
CA GLY A 204 -1.73 -25.89 9.82
C GLY A 204 -2.33 -24.51 10.10
N ALA A 205 -3.19 -24.37 11.13
CA ALA A 205 -3.75 -23.07 11.50
C ALA A 205 -2.69 -22.08 11.98
N ILE A 206 -1.70 -22.56 12.75
CA ILE A 206 -0.58 -21.73 13.24
C ILE A 206 0.32 -21.29 12.08
N VAL A 207 0.64 -22.20 11.17
CA VAL A 207 1.43 -21.88 9.97
C VAL A 207 0.69 -20.89 9.08
N ASN A 208 -0.63 -21.07 8.90
CA ASN A 208 -1.46 -20.13 8.14
C ASN A 208 -1.48 -18.73 8.77
N LEU A 209 -1.60 -18.66 10.10
CA LEU A 209 -1.55 -17.39 10.84
C LEU A 209 -0.23 -16.65 10.59
N MET A 210 0.90 -17.36 10.65
CA MET A 210 2.23 -16.76 10.43
C MET A 210 2.49 -16.40 8.96
N ALA A 211 2.05 -17.23 8.02
CA ALA A 211 2.33 -17.05 6.61
C ALA A 211 1.38 -16.08 5.91
N ILE A 212 0.08 -16.13 6.20
CA ILE A 212 -0.94 -15.36 5.47
C ILE A 212 -1.40 -14.14 6.26
N ASP A 213 -1.80 -14.33 7.52
CA ASP A 213 -2.46 -13.25 8.27
C ASP A 213 -1.47 -12.17 8.71
N ILE A 214 -0.27 -12.55 9.16
CA ILE A 214 0.81 -11.58 9.44
C ILE A 214 1.26 -10.88 8.16
N GLU A 215 1.34 -11.59 7.03
CA GLU A 215 1.72 -10.98 5.75
C GLU A 215 0.72 -9.91 5.32
N LYS A 216 -0.59 -10.14 5.47
CA LYS A 216 -1.61 -9.11 5.21
C LYS A 216 -1.41 -7.87 6.07
N ILE A 217 -1.08 -8.03 7.35
CA ILE A 217 -0.78 -6.89 8.24
C ILE A 217 0.45 -6.12 7.73
N CYS A 218 1.49 -6.83 7.28
CA CYS A 218 2.68 -6.24 6.66
C CYS A 218 2.29 -5.41 5.41
N GLN A 219 1.47 -5.97 4.52
CA GLN A 219 1.03 -5.29 3.29
C GLN A 219 0.16 -4.04 3.55
N VAL A 220 -0.59 -3.99 4.66
CA VAL A 220 -1.42 -2.82 5.02
C VAL A 220 -0.59 -1.65 5.54
N MET A 221 0.57 -1.90 6.16
CA MET A 221 1.36 -0.85 6.81
C MET A 221 1.77 0.29 5.86
N PRO A 222 2.35 0.05 4.66
CA PRO A 222 2.70 1.13 3.73
C PRO A 222 1.47 1.91 3.23
N VAL A 223 0.32 1.25 3.11
CA VAL A 223 -0.90 1.86 2.59
C VAL A 223 -1.59 2.73 3.64
N THR A 224 -1.36 2.48 4.94
CA THR A 224 -2.08 3.15 6.05
C THR A 224 -2.03 4.69 6.00
N GLN A 225 -0.97 5.31 5.47
CA GLN A 225 -0.90 6.78 5.40
C GLN A 225 -1.75 7.38 4.28
N HIS A 226 -2.18 6.57 3.31
CA HIS A 226 -3.08 7.01 2.23
C HIS A 226 -4.46 7.39 2.79
N TYR A 227 -4.89 6.79 3.90
CA TYR A 227 -6.19 7.11 4.51
C TYR A 227 -6.37 8.59 4.88
N TRP A 228 -5.30 9.29 5.28
CA TRP A 228 -5.35 10.73 5.57
C TRP A 228 -4.74 11.58 4.43
N SER A 229 -3.71 11.07 3.75
CA SER A 229 -3.04 11.79 2.66
C SER A 229 -3.95 11.95 1.45
N CYS A 230 -4.71 10.94 1.04
CA CYS A 230 -5.60 11.05 -0.13
C CYS A 230 -6.70 12.10 0.07
N PRO A 231 -7.45 12.14 1.20
CA PRO A 231 -8.39 13.23 1.47
C PRO A 231 -7.74 14.62 1.48
N LEU A 232 -6.52 14.74 2.03
CA LEU A 232 -5.77 16.01 2.02
C LEU A 232 -5.40 16.43 0.60
N GLN A 233 -4.83 15.53 -0.20
CA GLN A 233 -4.47 15.80 -1.60
C GLN A 233 -5.70 16.21 -2.41
N LEU A 234 -6.81 15.51 -2.21
CA LEU A 234 -8.08 15.84 -2.84
C LEU A 234 -8.55 17.24 -2.43
N ALA A 235 -8.51 17.59 -1.13
CA ALA A 235 -8.92 18.91 -0.65
C ALA A 235 -8.03 20.05 -1.21
N ILE A 236 -6.71 19.86 -1.24
CA ILE A 236 -5.76 20.84 -1.81
C ILE A 236 -6.03 21.00 -3.32
N GLY A 237 -6.17 19.88 -4.05
CA GLY A 237 -6.45 19.88 -5.47
C GLY A 237 -7.78 20.56 -5.82
N MET A 238 -8.84 20.29 -5.07
CA MET A 238 -10.13 20.98 -5.21
C MET A 238 -10.00 22.49 -4.96
N GLY A 239 -9.28 22.89 -3.90
CA GLY A 239 -9.04 24.30 -3.60
C GLY A 239 -8.28 25.02 -4.72
N MET A 240 -7.25 24.38 -5.29
CA MET A 240 -6.49 24.93 -6.41
C MET A 240 -7.32 25.04 -7.70
N LEU A 241 -8.17 24.05 -7.99
CA LEU A 241 -9.09 24.10 -9.13
C LEU A 241 -10.11 25.24 -8.96
N TRP A 242 -10.70 25.36 -7.78
CA TRP A 242 -11.62 26.46 -7.48
C TRP A 242 -10.96 27.83 -7.66
N TRP A 243 -9.70 27.98 -7.22
CA TRP A 243 -8.95 29.21 -7.43
C TRP A 243 -8.65 29.51 -8.92
N THR A 244 -8.55 28.48 -9.76
CA THR A 244 -8.15 28.63 -11.17
C THR A 244 -9.34 28.83 -12.12
N ILE A 245 -10.43 28.08 -11.93
CA ILE A 245 -11.61 28.09 -12.83
C ILE A 245 -12.94 28.38 -12.11
N GLY A 246 -12.90 28.72 -10.82
CA GLY A 246 -14.08 29.13 -10.07
C GLY A 246 -15.15 28.04 -9.94
N PRO A 247 -16.46 28.39 -9.99
CA PRO A 247 -17.57 27.45 -9.85
C PRO A 247 -17.55 26.29 -10.85
N SER A 248 -16.92 26.47 -12.02
CA SER A 248 -16.79 25.44 -13.06
C SER A 248 -15.98 24.22 -12.59
N ALA A 249 -15.17 24.36 -11.53
CA ALA A 249 -14.48 23.24 -10.89
C ALA A 249 -15.43 22.17 -10.33
N ILE A 250 -16.67 22.55 -9.95
CA ILE A 250 -17.67 21.62 -9.39
C ILE A 250 -17.97 20.49 -10.37
N ALA A 251 -17.99 20.78 -11.67
CA ALA A 251 -18.25 19.76 -12.69
C ALA A 251 -17.18 18.66 -12.69
N GLY A 252 -15.90 19.05 -12.66
CA GLY A 252 -14.80 18.10 -12.57
C GLY A 252 -14.82 17.30 -11.27
N ILE A 253 -15.13 17.96 -10.15
CA ILE A 253 -15.29 17.32 -8.84
C ILE A 253 -16.43 16.30 -8.86
N ALA A 254 -17.56 16.62 -9.49
CA ALA A 254 -18.69 15.70 -9.62
C ALA A 254 -18.32 14.45 -10.42
N VAL A 255 -17.56 14.60 -11.51
CA VAL A 255 -17.04 13.45 -12.29
C VAL A 255 -16.08 12.60 -11.44
N LEU A 256 -15.16 13.21 -10.71
CA LEU A 256 -14.24 12.49 -9.81
C LEU A 256 -14.98 11.73 -8.71
N LEU A 257 -15.98 12.37 -8.09
CA LEU A 257 -16.82 11.74 -7.07
C LEU A 257 -17.68 10.61 -7.65
N LEU A 258 -18.13 10.70 -8.90
CA LEU A 258 -18.86 9.65 -9.61
C LEU A 258 -17.96 8.44 -9.94
N MET A 259 -16.66 8.65 -10.13
CA MET A 259 -15.71 7.56 -10.37
C MET A 259 -15.51 6.67 -9.13
N VAL A 260 -15.69 7.20 -7.91
CA VAL A 260 -15.58 6.43 -6.66
C VAL A 260 -16.60 5.28 -6.58
N PRO A 261 -17.93 5.49 -6.69
CA PRO A 261 -18.90 4.41 -6.69
C PRO A 261 -18.76 3.49 -7.90
N VAL A 262 -18.35 3.99 -9.07
CA VAL A 262 -18.07 3.13 -10.25
C VAL A 262 -16.95 2.13 -9.94
N ASN A 263 -15.84 2.58 -9.36
CA ASN A 263 -14.73 1.72 -8.95
C ASN A 263 -15.14 0.76 -7.82
N TYR A 264 -15.92 1.23 -6.84
CA TYR A 264 -16.40 0.41 -5.73
C TYR A 264 -17.35 -0.70 -6.20
N LEU A 265 -18.40 -0.36 -6.96
CA LEU A 265 -19.36 -1.33 -7.48
C LEU A 265 -18.67 -2.35 -8.38
N SER A 266 -17.79 -1.90 -9.28
CA SER A 266 -17.02 -2.80 -10.12
C SER A 266 -16.16 -3.76 -9.31
N SER A 267 -15.53 -3.29 -8.22
CA SER A 267 -14.75 -4.13 -7.31
C SER A 267 -15.61 -5.19 -6.61
N VAL A 268 -16.84 -4.83 -6.22
CA VAL A 268 -17.81 -5.79 -5.63
C VAL A 268 -18.23 -6.85 -6.66
N LEU A 269 -18.52 -6.45 -7.89
CA LEU A 269 -18.85 -7.40 -8.97
C LEU A 269 -17.68 -8.35 -9.26
N VAL A 270 -16.48 -7.80 -9.42
CA VAL A 270 -15.24 -8.59 -9.63
C VAL A 270 -15.04 -9.57 -8.48
N LYS A 271 -15.18 -9.13 -7.23
CA LYS A 271 -15.07 -10.00 -6.06
C LYS A 271 -16.08 -11.15 -6.10
N ASN A 272 -17.33 -10.89 -6.46
CA ASN A 272 -18.36 -11.93 -6.53
C ASN A 272 -18.03 -12.97 -7.61
N TRP A 273 -17.64 -12.54 -8.81
CA TRP A 273 -17.21 -13.47 -9.87
C TRP A 273 -15.92 -14.20 -9.53
N GLN A 274 -15.01 -13.56 -8.78
CA GLN A 274 -13.78 -14.20 -8.30
C GLN A 274 -14.10 -15.33 -7.30
N VAL A 275 -15.07 -15.13 -6.41
CA VAL A 275 -15.54 -16.20 -5.51
C VAL A 275 -16.15 -17.36 -6.29
N GLU A 276 -16.98 -17.08 -7.30
CA GLU A 276 -17.54 -18.11 -8.19
C GLU A 276 -16.44 -18.87 -8.94
N GLN A 277 -15.48 -18.14 -9.50
CA GLN A 277 -14.33 -18.70 -10.20
C GLN A 277 -13.47 -19.60 -9.30
N MET A 278 -13.25 -19.21 -8.04
CA MET A 278 -12.49 -20.02 -7.09
C MET A 278 -13.18 -21.36 -6.79
N LYS A 279 -14.51 -21.38 -6.66
CA LYS A 279 -15.27 -22.64 -6.45
C LYS A 279 -15.06 -23.63 -7.60
N VAL A 280 -15.20 -23.17 -8.84
CA VAL A 280 -15.01 -24.02 -10.03
C VAL A 280 -13.54 -24.45 -10.16
N LYS A 281 -12.60 -23.56 -9.86
CA LYS A 281 -11.16 -23.86 -9.87
C LYS A 281 -10.80 -24.93 -8.83
N ASP A 282 -11.38 -24.88 -7.64
CA ASP A 282 -11.15 -25.88 -6.59
C ASP A 282 -11.69 -27.25 -7.00
N GLU A 283 -12.88 -27.30 -7.60
CA GLU A 283 -13.45 -28.54 -8.15
C GLU A 283 -12.59 -29.11 -9.28
N ARG A 284 -12.17 -28.29 -10.24
CA ARG A 284 -11.25 -28.70 -11.33
C ARG A 284 -9.95 -29.27 -10.76
N THR A 285 -9.36 -28.59 -9.77
CA THR A 285 -8.10 -29.02 -9.15
C THR A 285 -8.27 -30.34 -8.40
N LYS A 286 -9.43 -30.54 -7.75
CA LYS A 286 -9.79 -31.82 -7.12
C LYS A 286 -9.87 -32.95 -8.14
N VAL A 287 -10.55 -32.75 -9.29
CA VAL A 287 -10.63 -33.77 -10.35
C VAL A 287 -9.25 -34.07 -10.94
N CYS A 288 -8.43 -33.05 -11.22
CA CYS A 288 -7.06 -33.26 -11.69
C CYS A 288 -6.23 -34.09 -10.70
N ASN A 289 -6.36 -33.85 -9.38
CA ASN A 289 -5.68 -34.64 -8.36
C ASN A 289 -6.14 -36.11 -8.36
N VAL A 290 -7.43 -36.39 -8.60
CA VAL A 290 -7.93 -37.76 -8.74
C VAL A 290 -7.31 -38.44 -9.96
N VAL A 291 -7.24 -37.75 -11.10
CA VAL A 291 -6.65 -38.29 -12.33
C VAL A 291 -5.16 -38.61 -12.13
N LEU A 292 -4.39 -37.71 -11.52
CA LEU A 292 -2.96 -37.90 -11.29
C LEU A 292 -2.68 -39.06 -10.33
N ASN A 293 -3.44 -39.17 -9.24
CA ASN A 293 -3.29 -40.28 -8.29
C ASN A 293 -3.75 -41.63 -8.87
N GLY A 294 -4.75 -41.60 -9.76
CA GLY A 294 -5.35 -42.79 -10.39
C GLY A 294 -4.85 -43.12 -11.80
N ILE A 295 -3.77 -42.49 -12.28
CA ILE A 295 -3.42 -42.46 -13.71
C ILE A 295 -3.25 -43.84 -14.34
N LYS A 296 -2.68 -44.80 -13.60
CA LYS A 296 -2.48 -46.18 -14.09
C LYS A 296 -3.82 -46.88 -14.39
N LEU A 297 -4.82 -46.72 -13.51
CA LEU A 297 -6.15 -47.31 -13.70
C LEU A 297 -6.88 -46.65 -14.87
N ILE A 298 -6.81 -45.32 -14.98
CA ILE A 298 -7.45 -44.57 -16.06
C ILE A 298 -6.92 -45.00 -17.43
N LYS A 299 -5.59 -45.15 -17.55
CA LYS A 299 -4.92 -45.66 -18.76
C LYS A 299 -5.29 -47.10 -19.05
N LEU A 300 -5.34 -47.97 -18.03
CA LEU A 300 -5.69 -49.38 -18.17
C LEU A 300 -7.12 -49.58 -18.71
N TYR A 301 -8.07 -48.73 -18.28
CA TYR A 301 -9.47 -48.80 -18.72
C TYR A 301 -9.79 -47.91 -19.93
N GLY A 302 -8.84 -47.14 -20.44
CA GLY A 302 -9.06 -46.24 -21.58
C GLY A 302 -10.02 -45.07 -21.27
N TRP A 303 -10.10 -44.61 -20.01
CA TRP A 303 -11.03 -43.55 -19.57
C TRP A 303 -10.51 -42.12 -19.78
N GLU A 304 -9.44 -41.94 -20.54
CA GLU A 304 -8.75 -40.66 -20.68
C GLU A 304 -9.65 -39.57 -21.25
N GLU A 305 -10.35 -39.86 -22.35
CA GLU A 305 -11.23 -38.92 -23.03
C GLU A 305 -12.38 -38.46 -22.12
N ALA A 306 -12.97 -39.38 -21.35
CA ALA A 306 -14.06 -39.05 -20.43
C ALA A 306 -13.61 -38.12 -19.28
N PHE A 307 -12.42 -38.35 -18.73
CA PHE A 307 -11.85 -37.45 -17.71
C PHE A 307 -11.42 -36.11 -18.31
N GLU A 308 -10.89 -36.11 -19.53
CA GLU A 308 -10.54 -34.89 -20.26
C GLU A 308 -11.78 -34.02 -20.53
N GLU A 309 -12.86 -34.60 -21.05
CA GLU A 309 -14.12 -33.89 -21.31
C GLU A 309 -14.67 -33.27 -20.02
N LYS A 310 -14.64 -34.02 -18.91
CA LYS A 310 -15.06 -33.51 -17.59
C LYS A 310 -14.21 -32.33 -17.11
N ILE A 311 -12.89 -32.40 -17.28
CA ILE A 311 -11.98 -31.30 -16.91
C ILE A 311 -12.21 -30.10 -17.81
N ASN A 312 -12.43 -30.30 -19.11
CA ASN A 312 -12.68 -29.25 -20.09
C ASN A 312 -14.02 -28.53 -19.82
N ALA A 313 -15.08 -29.25 -19.44
CA ALA A 313 -16.35 -28.64 -19.05
C ALA A 313 -16.20 -27.70 -17.83
N LEU A 314 -15.44 -28.14 -16.81
CA LEU A 314 -15.10 -27.30 -15.65
C LEU A 314 -14.21 -26.11 -16.06
N ARG A 315 -13.26 -26.33 -16.97
CA ARG A 315 -12.39 -25.27 -17.48
C ARG A 315 -13.18 -24.20 -18.24
N GLU A 316 -14.18 -24.59 -19.03
CA GLU A 316 -15.03 -23.65 -19.76
C GLU A 316 -15.85 -22.77 -18.81
N GLN A 317 -16.38 -23.34 -17.71
CA GLN A 317 -17.02 -22.58 -16.65
C GLN A 317 -16.04 -21.60 -15.98
N GLU A 318 -14.84 -22.06 -15.63
CA GLU A 318 -13.78 -21.22 -15.04
C GLU A 318 -13.42 -20.05 -15.98
N VAL A 319 -13.22 -20.33 -17.26
CA VAL A 319 -12.84 -19.35 -18.28
C VAL A 319 -13.95 -18.32 -18.51
N ARG A 320 -15.24 -18.70 -18.43
CA ARG A 320 -16.35 -17.73 -18.52
C ARG A 320 -16.30 -16.70 -17.40
N SER A 321 -16.06 -17.12 -16.16
CA SER A 321 -15.93 -16.21 -15.02
C SER A 321 -14.67 -15.36 -15.12
N LEU A 322 -13.52 -15.95 -15.50
CA LEU A 322 -12.29 -15.21 -15.77
C LEU A 322 -12.47 -14.15 -16.86
N ARG A 323 -13.23 -14.45 -17.93
CA ARG A 323 -13.51 -13.51 -19.01
C ARG A 323 -14.33 -12.32 -18.54
N ARG A 324 -15.34 -12.54 -17.69
CA ARG A 324 -16.14 -11.44 -17.09
C ARG A 324 -15.29 -10.54 -16.20
N ILE A 325 -14.47 -11.14 -15.34
CA ILE A 325 -13.53 -10.43 -14.47
C ILE A 325 -12.56 -9.59 -15.31
N ALA A 326 -11.94 -10.21 -16.32
CA ALA A 326 -10.98 -9.53 -17.19
C ALA A 326 -11.64 -8.40 -17.97
N LEU A 327 -12.81 -8.63 -18.57
CA LEU A 327 -13.50 -7.60 -19.36
C LEU A 327 -13.89 -6.40 -18.51
N LEU A 328 -14.50 -6.62 -17.34
CA LEU A 328 -14.86 -5.53 -16.43
C LEU A 328 -13.62 -4.81 -15.93
N GLY A 329 -12.57 -5.54 -15.56
CA GLY A 329 -11.27 -4.95 -15.18
C GLY A 329 -10.72 -4.03 -16.26
N ARG A 330 -10.70 -4.46 -17.53
CA ARG A 330 -10.23 -3.63 -18.64
C ARG A 330 -11.10 -2.40 -18.88
N ILE A 331 -12.42 -2.51 -18.71
CA ILE A 331 -13.33 -1.36 -18.81
C ILE A 331 -13.01 -0.33 -17.71
N VAL A 332 -12.84 -0.79 -16.47
CA VAL A 332 -12.49 0.08 -15.33
C VAL A 332 -11.11 0.72 -15.52
N ASP A 333 -10.11 -0.03 -15.97
CA ASP A 333 -8.78 0.49 -16.28
C ASP A 333 -8.84 1.56 -17.38
N ALA A 334 -9.64 1.33 -18.42
CA ALA A 334 -9.84 2.30 -19.49
C ALA A 334 -10.55 3.57 -19.00
N LEU A 335 -11.57 3.44 -18.15
CA LEU A 335 -12.25 4.60 -17.53
C LEU A 335 -11.29 5.39 -16.64
N ASN A 336 -10.48 4.72 -15.81
CA ASN A 336 -9.48 5.37 -14.97
C ASN A 336 -8.37 6.03 -15.82
N ALA A 337 -7.98 5.42 -16.94
CA ALA A 337 -7.05 6.00 -17.89
C ALA A 337 -7.60 7.28 -18.55
N ALA A 338 -8.88 7.28 -18.90
CA ALA A 338 -9.58 8.40 -19.50
C ALA A 338 -10.06 9.46 -18.48
N ALA A 339 -10.03 9.17 -17.17
CA ALA A 339 -10.61 10.04 -16.14
C ALA A 339 -10.10 11.49 -16.21
N PRO A 340 -8.78 11.78 -16.32
CA PRO A 340 -8.32 13.17 -16.41
C PRO A 340 -8.85 13.91 -17.65
N PHE A 341 -9.04 13.19 -18.75
CA PHE A 341 -9.61 13.75 -19.98
C PHE A 341 -11.10 14.06 -19.81
N VAL A 342 -11.89 13.12 -19.28
CA VAL A 342 -13.33 13.33 -19.04
C VAL A 342 -13.55 14.49 -18.06
N VAL A 343 -12.76 14.55 -16.98
CA VAL A 343 -12.80 15.62 -15.98
C VAL A 343 -12.45 16.98 -16.62
N ALA A 344 -11.42 17.03 -17.47
CA ALA A 344 -11.03 18.24 -18.17
C ALA A 344 -12.12 18.72 -19.14
N VAL A 345 -12.68 17.82 -19.96
CA VAL A 345 -13.77 18.15 -20.90
C VAL A 345 -14.99 18.68 -20.13
N ALA A 346 -15.42 18.03 -19.05
CA ALA A 346 -16.55 18.49 -18.26
C ALA A 346 -16.32 19.87 -17.63
N SER A 347 -15.15 20.09 -17.02
CA SER A 347 -14.80 21.35 -16.37
C SER A 347 -14.65 22.50 -17.36
N PHE A 348 -13.93 22.29 -18.46
CA PHE A 348 -13.71 23.33 -19.47
C PHE A 348 -14.96 23.66 -20.29
N SER A 349 -15.81 22.66 -20.58
CA SER A 349 -17.08 22.92 -21.27
C SER A 349 -17.97 23.82 -20.42
N ILE A 350 -18.10 23.54 -19.12
CA ILE A 350 -18.89 24.39 -18.22
C ILE A 350 -18.23 25.75 -18.02
N PHE A 351 -16.90 25.83 -17.95
CA PHE A 351 -16.18 27.09 -17.85
C PHE A 351 -16.46 28.03 -19.03
N VAL A 352 -16.36 27.52 -20.26
CA VAL A 352 -16.61 28.32 -21.47
C VAL A 352 -18.10 28.64 -21.67
N LEU A 353 -19.01 27.72 -21.31
CA LEU A 353 -20.45 27.93 -21.49
C LEU A 353 -21.10 28.80 -20.40
N SER A 354 -20.45 29.00 -19.25
CA SER A 354 -21.06 29.74 -18.13
C SER A 354 -21.01 31.26 -18.30
N ASP A 355 -19.97 31.79 -18.95
CA ASP A 355 -19.82 33.23 -19.17
C ASP A 355 -18.96 33.49 -20.41
N ASP A 356 -19.38 34.42 -21.27
CA ASP A 356 -18.63 34.83 -22.46
C ASP A 356 -17.29 35.50 -22.11
N GLN A 357 -17.12 35.97 -20.87
CA GLN A 357 -15.86 36.53 -20.37
C GLN A 357 -14.83 35.47 -19.94
N ASN A 358 -15.24 34.21 -19.79
CA ASN A 358 -14.36 33.12 -19.37
C ASN A 358 -13.49 32.62 -20.53
N LEU A 359 -12.37 33.32 -20.75
CA LEU A 359 -11.39 32.92 -21.75
C LEU A 359 -10.53 31.76 -21.23
N LEU A 360 -10.58 30.62 -21.93
CA LEU A 360 -9.70 29.49 -21.65
C LEU A 360 -8.27 29.79 -22.12
N THR A 361 -7.48 30.44 -21.27
CA THR A 361 -6.08 30.74 -21.56
C THR A 361 -5.21 29.47 -21.42
N PRO A 362 -4.05 29.41 -22.12
CA PRO A 362 -3.11 28.29 -21.95
C PRO A 362 -2.71 28.07 -20.49
N GLN A 363 -2.52 29.16 -19.74
CA GLN A 363 -2.20 29.14 -18.31
C GLN A 363 -3.27 28.37 -17.50
N VAL A 364 -4.55 28.72 -17.66
CA VAL A 364 -5.67 28.07 -16.98
C VAL A 364 -5.77 26.59 -17.38
N ALA A 365 -5.70 26.30 -18.68
CA ALA A 365 -5.83 24.94 -19.19
C ALA A 365 -4.72 24.00 -18.68
N PHE A 366 -3.44 24.40 -18.82
CA PHE A 366 -2.31 23.56 -18.40
C PHE A 366 -2.22 23.37 -16.88
N VAL A 367 -2.58 24.39 -16.10
CA VAL A 367 -2.63 24.30 -14.64
C VAL A 367 -3.72 23.30 -14.22
N CYS A 368 -4.94 23.42 -14.76
CA CYS A 368 -6.03 22.49 -14.47
C CYS A 368 -5.70 21.05 -14.88
N ILE A 369 -5.16 20.84 -16.08
CA ILE A 369 -4.74 19.50 -16.54
C ILE A 369 -3.68 18.90 -15.61
N THR A 370 -2.71 19.71 -15.15
CA THR A 370 -1.72 19.25 -14.18
C THR A 370 -2.38 18.84 -12.88
N ILE A 371 -3.31 19.65 -12.35
CA ILE A 371 -4.03 19.33 -11.10
C ILE A 371 -4.89 18.07 -11.25
N PHE A 372 -5.62 17.90 -12.36
CA PHE A 372 -6.41 16.69 -12.61
C PHE A 372 -5.53 15.43 -12.66
N ASN A 373 -4.35 15.51 -13.26
CA ASN A 373 -3.39 14.40 -13.28
C ASN A 373 -2.78 14.10 -11.90
N LEU A 374 -2.74 15.07 -10.98
CA LEU A 374 -2.26 14.87 -9.61
C LEU A 374 -3.31 14.28 -8.67
N ILE A 375 -4.60 14.50 -8.93
CA ILE A 375 -5.72 14.01 -8.10
C ILE A 375 -6.11 12.56 -8.46
N ARG A 376 -5.79 12.12 -9.69
CA ARG A 376 -5.93 10.73 -10.11
C ARG A 376 -5.11 9.80 -9.21
#